data_AF-A0A1V6BT51-F1
#
_entry.id   AF-A0A1V6BT51-F1
#
_cell.length_a   1.000
_cell.length_b   1.000
_cell.length_c   1.000
_cell.angle_alpha   90.00
_cell.angle_beta   90.00
_cell.angle_gamma   90.00
#
_symmetry.space_group_name_H-M   'P 1'
#
loop_
_entity.id
_entity.type
_entity.pdbx_description
1 polymer ?
#
loop_
_entity_poly.entity_id
_entity_poly.type
_entity_poly.pdbx_seq_one_letter_code
_entity_poly.pdbx_strand_id
1 'polypeptide(L)'
;MRVIMLFCITIVMFGCKTIEQKKNEEKWDFNKYMMESQNLTSAERYLKSIDLLKEAAIKFPDGDLMGINYNIGYNYYKLKRYDDANGYFNLVIKSYEEKPFTDAEKQEYQKYVILSNIIIEKAKKDIEEAKDPYRIKEEMEENRKLRPKK
;
A
#
# COMPACT_ATOMS: atom_id res chain seq x y z
N MET A 1 11.39 -57.04 37.37
CA MET A 1 10.16 -56.36 36.88
C MET A 1 9.90 -55.04 37.63
N ARG A 2 10.87 -54.10 37.75
CA ARG A 2 10.64 -52.77 38.39
C ARG A 2 11.52 -51.60 37.89
N VAL A 3 12.48 -51.80 36.98
CA VAL A 3 13.42 -50.72 36.59
C VAL A 3 13.12 -50.10 35.21
N ILE A 4 12.41 -50.81 34.32
CA ILE A 4 12.11 -50.30 32.98
C ILE A 4 10.91 -49.34 32.96
N MET A 5 10.05 -49.37 34.00
CA MET A 5 8.84 -48.54 34.08
C MET A 5 9.07 -47.12 34.63
N LEU A 6 10.32 -46.77 34.98
CA LEU A 6 10.66 -45.42 35.47
C LEU A 6 11.32 -44.52 34.41
N PHE A 7 11.78 -45.08 33.29
CA PHE A 7 12.41 -44.30 32.23
C PHE A 7 11.42 -43.66 31.24
N CYS A 8 10.17 -44.13 31.20
CA CYS A 8 9.13 -43.53 30.36
C CYS A 8 8.47 -42.30 30.99
N ILE A 9 8.62 -42.07 32.31
CA ILE A 9 7.95 -40.96 33.00
C ILE A 9 8.77 -39.66 32.91
N THR A 10 10.10 -39.74 32.76
CA THR A 10 10.95 -38.54 32.67
C THR A 10 10.91 -37.87 31.30
N ILE A 11 10.68 -38.62 30.22
CA ILE A 11 10.60 -38.05 28.86
C ILE A 11 9.29 -37.27 28.64
N VAL A 12 8.21 -37.63 29.33
CA VAL A 12 6.92 -36.91 29.25
C VAL A 12 6.98 -35.54 29.93
N MET A 13 7.86 -35.34 30.92
CA MET A 13 7.98 -34.06 31.64
C MET A 13 8.91 -33.04 30.95
N PHE A 14 9.71 -33.45 29.96
CA PHE A 14 10.53 -32.54 29.15
C PHE A 14 9.95 -32.28 27.74
N GLY A 15 8.91 -33.00 27.33
CA GLY A 15 8.28 -32.89 26.00
C GLY A 15 7.27 -31.74 25.84
N CYS A 16 6.83 -31.07 26.92
CA CYS A 16 5.92 -29.92 26.86
C CYS A 16 6.61 -28.59 27.15
N LYS A 17 7.88 -28.46 26.75
CA LYS A 17 8.47 -27.14 26.44
C LYS A 17 8.53 -26.96 24.93
N THR A 18 7.45 -27.33 24.25
CA THR A 18 7.14 -26.82 22.91
C THR A 18 7.01 -25.32 23.05
N ILE A 19 8.09 -24.61 22.70
CA ILE A 19 8.09 -23.40 21.87
C ILE A 19 6.72 -22.69 21.86
N GLU A 20 6.31 -22.14 23.00
CA GLU A 20 5.61 -20.87 23.00
C GLU A 20 6.71 -19.82 22.94
N GLN A 21 7.36 -19.70 21.79
CA GLN A 21 7.61 -18.34 21.33
C GLN A 21 6.22 -17.76 21.09
N LYS A 22 5.61 -17.28 22.17
CA LYS A 22 4.57 -16.28 22.12
C LYS A 22 5.27 -15.09 21.49
N LYS A 23 5.34 -15.11 20.15
CA LYS A 23 5.78 -14.01 19.32
C LYS A 23 4.92 -12.88 19.83
N ASN A 24 5.51 -11.99 20.59
CA ASN A 24 4.83 -10.81 21.08
C ASN A 24 4.42 -10.11 19.80
N GLU A 25 3.17 -10.33 19.36
CA GLU A 25 2.66 -9.74 18.12
C GLU A 25 2.74 -8.26 18.39
N GLU A 26 3.77 -7.65 17.83
CA GLU A 26 4.03 -6.25 18.04
C GLU A 26 2.77 -5.53 17.59
N LYS A 27 2.08 -4.91 18.54
CA LYS A 27 0.86 -4.19 18.24
C LYS A 27 1.25 -2.91 17.53
N TRP A 28 1.02 -2.86 16.24
CA TRP A 28 1.32 -1.67 15.43
C TRP A 28 0.30 -0.57 15.74
N ASP A 29 0.79 0.65 15.89
CA ASP A 29 -0.03 1.87 15.93
C ASP A 29 -0.17 2.46 14.52
N PHE A 30 -1.03 3.48 14.38
CA PHE A 30 -1.28 4.13 13.09
C PHE A 30 0.02 4.63 12.42
N ASN A 31 0.89 5.28 13.20
CA ASN A 31 2.14 5.83 12.70
C ASN A 31 3.05 4.75 12.11
N LYS A 32 3.11 3.58 12.76
CA LYS A 32 3.87 2.44 12.24
C LYS A 32 3.33 1.93 10.91
N TYR A 33 2.01 1.84 10.75
CA TYR A 33 1.40 1.50 9.45
C TYR A 33 1.78 2.51 8.36
N MET A 34 1.73 3.80 8.67
CA MET A 34 2.03 4.87 7.70
C MET A 34 3.51 4.87 7.29
N MET A 35 4.43 4.73 8.25
CA MET A 35 5.87 4.63 7.96
C MET A 35 6.18 3.39 7.12
N GLU A 36 5.64 2.23 7.48
CA GLU A 36 5.95 1.00 6.76
C GLU A 36 5.36 1.02 5.34
N SER A 37 4.17 1.60 5.15
CA SER A 37 3.62 1.85 3.81
C SER A 37 4.54 2.76 2.97
N GLN A 38 5.11 3.82 3.55
CA GLN A 38 6.05 4.69 2.86
C GLN A 38 7.35 3.95 2.49
N ASN A 39 7.86 3.08 3.38
CA ASN A 39 9.01 2.23 3.09
C ASN A 39 8.71 1.28 1.92
N LEU A 40 7.55 0.63 1.93
CA LEU A 40 7.11 -0.24 0.84
C LEU A 40 6.97 0.52 -0.48
N THR A 41 6.40 1.73 -0.44
CA THR A 41 6.27 2.62 -1.60
C THR A 41 7.64 2.99 -2.17
N SER A 42 8.59 3.38 -1.31
CA SER A 42 9.96 3.74 -1.70
C SER A 42 10.75 2.55 -2.24
N ALA A 43 10.44 1.33 -1.77
CA ALA A 43 10.98 0.08 -2.28
C ALA A 43 10.22 -0.45 -3.53
N GLU A 44 9.35 0.37 -4.14
CA GLU A 44 8.52 0.04 -5.30
C GLU A 44 7.57 -1.16 -5.09
N ARG A 45 7.32 -1.53 -3.84
CA ARG A 45 6.39 -2.61 -3.44
C ARG A 45 4.96 -2.06 -3.32
N TYR A 46 4.47 -1.46 -4.40
CA TYR A 46 3.24 -0.66 -4.39
C TYR A 46 1.99 -1.46 -3.96
N LEU A 47 1.84 -2.71 -4.42
CA LEU A 47 0.69 -3.55 -4.03
C LEU A 47 0.69 -3.86 -2.53
N LYS A 48 1.86 -4.20 -1.96
CA LYS A 48 1.98 -4.43 -0.51
C LYS A 48 1.70 -3.17 0.30
N SER A 49 2.15 -2.02 -0.21
CA SER A 49 1.83 -0.71 0.40
C SER A 49 0.33 -0.46 0.41
N ILE A 50 -0.36 -0.72 -0.71
CA ILE A 50 -1.82 -0.58 -0.82
C ILE A 50 -2.55 -1.51 0.17
N ASP A 51 -2.14 -2.78 0.26
CA ASP A 51 -2.76 -3.73 1.18
C ASP A 51 -2.61 -3.28 2.64
N LEU A 52 -1.41 -2.81 2.99
CA LEU A 52 -1.12 -2.31 4.33
C LEU A 52 -1.92 -1.04 4.68
N LEU A 53 -2.05 -0.11 3.72
CA LEU A 53 -2.86 1.10 3.89
C LEU A 53 -4.36 0.79 4.04
N LYS A 54 -4.87 -0.18 3.29
CA LYS A 54 -6.26 -0.65 3.44
C LYS A 54 -6.49 -1.28 4.80
N GLU A 55 -5.54 -2.06 5.29
CA GLU A 55 -5.58 -2.59 6.65
C GLU A 55 -5.58 -1.46 7.70
N ALA A 56 -4.75 -0.43 7.52
CA ALA A 56 -4.71 0.73 8.39
C ALA A 56 -6.06 1.47 8.43
N ALA A 57 -6.71 1.68 7.29
CA ALA A 57 -8.03 2.30 7.22
C ALA A 57 -9.11 1.53 8.01
N ILE A 58 -9.03 0.20 8.03
CA ILE A 58 -9.96 -0.67 8.78
C ILE A 58 -9.67 -0.60 10.28
N LYS A 59 -8.39 -0.65 10.66
CA LYS A 59 -7.97 -0.67 12.08
C LYS A 59 -8.07 0.68 12.77
N PHE A 60 -7.94 1.76 12.02
CA PHE A 60 -7.94 3.13 12.53
C PHE A 60 -8.97 3.98 11.77
N PRO A 61 -10.28 3.72 11.94
CA PRO A 61 -11.33 4.45 11.23
C PRO A 61 -11.36 5.95 11.58
N ASP A 62 -10.85 6.32 12.76
CA ASP A 62 -10.71 7.70 13.21
C ASP A 62 -9.33 8.31 12.90
N GLY A 63 -8.47 7.57 12.18
CA GLY A 63 -7.15 8.05 11.74
C GLY A 63 -7.22 9.02 10.56
N ASP A 64 -6.06 9.42 10.04
CA ASP A 64 -5.97 10.28 8.85
C ASP A 64 -6.34 9.48 7.57
N LEU A 65 -7.65 9.32 7.36
CA LEU A 65 -8.20 8.63 6.20
C LEU A 65 -7.94 9.41 4.90
N MET A 66 -7.77 10.73 4.95
CA MET A 66 -7.45 11.52 3.74
C MET A 66 -6.02 11.22 3.28
N GLY A 67 -5.07 11.20 4.20
CA GLY A 67 -3.70 10.79 3.95
C GLY A 67 -3.59 9.34 3.48
N ILE A 68 -4.36 8.41 4.09
CA ILE A 68 -4.42 7.02 3.60
C ILE A 68 -4.93 6.95 2.16
N ASN A 69 -6.07 7.58 1.86
CA ASN A 69 -6.65 7.54 0.51
C ASN A 69 -5.70 8.16 -0.52
N TYR A 70 -5.05 9.28 -0.18
CA TYR A 70 -4.02 9.87 -1.03
C TYR A 70 -2.88 8.88 -1.31
N ASN A 71 -2.34 8.24 -0.26
CA ASN A 71 -1.22 7.30 -0.41
C ASN A 71 -1.61 6.06 -1.23
N ILE A 72 -2.84 5.55 -1.08
CA ILE A 72 -3.34 4.44 -1.92
C ILE A 72 -3.43 4.89 -3.38
N GLY A 73 -4.02 6.06 -3.63
CA GLY A 73 -4.10 6.64 -4.98
C GLY A 73 -2.73 6.82 -5.63
N TYR A 74 -1.75 7.30 -4.87
CA TYR A 74 -0.37 7.44 -5.32
C TYR A 74 0.26 6.10 -5.72
N ASN A 75 0.07 5.05 -4.91
CA ASN A 75 0.59 3.73 -5.22
C ASN A 75 -0.07 3.13 -6.48
N TYR A 76 -1.38 3.32 -6.69
CA TYR A 76 -2.04 2.94 -7.94
C TYR A 76 -1.53 3.75 -9.15
N TYR A 77 -1.28 5.05 -8.98
CA TYR A 77 -0.68 5.88 -10.01
C TYR A 77 0.71 5.36 -10.41
N LYS A 78 1.54 4.99 -9.44
CA LYS A 78 2.86 4.39 -9.69
C LYS A 78 2.78 3.05 -10.44
N LEU A 79 1.71 2.30 -10.26
CA LEU A 79 1.40 1.09 -11.03
C LEU A 79 0.78 1.36 -12.42
N LYS A 80 0.66 2.64 -12.83
CA LYS A 80 -0.05 3.08 -14.05
C LYS A 80 -1.52 2.64 -14.10
N ARG A 81 -2.11 2.32 -12.95
CA ARG A 81 -3.53 2.00 -12.79
C ARG A 81 -4.29 3.30 -12.55
N TYR A 82 -4.39 4.12 -13.60
CA TYR A 82 -4.86 5.50 -13.49
C TYR A 82 -6.33 5.62 -13.06
N ASP A 83 -7.20 4.70 -13.48
CA ASP A 83 -8.61 4.71 -13.07
C ASP A 83 -8.77 4.46 -11.57
N ASP A 84 -8.06 3.47 -11.03
CA ASP A 84 -8.03 3.19 -9.60
C ASP A 84 -7.46 4.39 -8.83
N ALA A 85 -6.34 4.95 -9.31
CA ALA A 85 -5.69 6.10 -8.68
C ALA A 85 -6.65 7.29 -8.60
N ASN A 86 -7.31 7.63 -9.71
CA ASN A 86 -8.29 8.71 -9.79
C ASN A 86 -9.45 8.47 -8.84
N GLY A 87 -9.92 7.23 -8.69
CA GLY A 87 -10.94 6.87 -7.70
C GLY A 87 -10.55 7.31 -6.28
N TYR A 88 -9.34 6.97 -5.82
CA TYR A 88 -8.86 7.35 -4.49
C TYR A 88 -8.59 8.84 -4.34
N PHE A 89 -8.03 9.49 -5.37
CA PHE A 89 -7.83 10.95 -5.35
C PHE A 89 -9.17 11.70 -5.29
N ASN A 90 -10.19 11.24 -6.00
CA ASN A 90 -11.53 11.81 -5.91
C ASN A 90 -12.17 11.60 -4.54
N LEU A 91 -11.89 10.49 -3.85
CA LEU A 91 -12.33 10.30 -2.46
C LEU A 91 -11.70 11.33 -1.51
N VAL A 92 -10.43 11.71 -1.73
CA VAL A 92 -9.78 12.79 -0.97
C VAL A 92 -10.49 14.12 -1.21
N ILE A 93 -10.69 14.50 -2.47
CA ILE A 93 -11.34 15.76 -2.85
C ILE A 93 -12.77 15.82 -2.28
N LYS A 94 -13.57 14.77 -2.50
CA LYS A 94 -14.94 14.68 -2.00
C LYS A 94 -15.01 14.75 -0.47
N SER A 95 -14.11 14.03 0.22
CA SER A 95 -14.06 14.09 1.69
C SER A 95 -13.75 15.49 2.19
N TYR A 96 -12.88 16.24 1.49
CA TYR A 96 -12.54 17.62 1.81
C TYR A 96 -13.75 18.57 1.73
N GLU A 97 -14.57 18.38 0.69
CA GLU A 97 -15.73 19.23 0.40
C GLU A 97 -16.93 18.93 1.30
N GLU A 98 -17.16 17.65 1.63
CA GLU A 98 -18.38 17.21 2.32
C GLU A 98 -18.25 17.17 3.84
N LYS A 99 -17.06 16.91 4.38
CA LYS A 99 -16.89 16.79 5.83
C LYS A 99 -16.74 18.16 6.50
N PRO A 100 -17.39 18.39 7.65
CA PRO A 100 -17.21 19.62 8.41
C PRO A 100 -15.87 19.58 9.16
N PHE A 101 -14.82 20.10 8.52
CA PHE A 101 -13.51 20.28 9.13
C PHE A 101 -13.40 21.61 9.87
N THR A 102 -12.65 21.60 10.97
CA THR A 102 -12.13 22.83 11.59
C THR A 102 -11.16 23.54 10.64
N ASP A 103 -10.91 24.82 10.86
CA ASP A 103 -9.98 25.57 9.99
C ASP A 103 -8.55 25.01 10.05
N ALA A 104 -8.12 24.47 11.20
CA ALA A 104 -6.83 23.81 11.35
C ALA A 104 -6.75 22.52 10.51
N GLU A 105 -7.78 21.68 10.56
CA GLU A 105 -7.86 20.46 9.76
C GLU A 105 -7.93 20.78 8.26
N LYS A 106 -8.64 21.84 7.87
CA LYS A 106 -8.67 22.29 6.47
C LYS A 106 -7.28 22.64 5.97
N GLN A 107 -6.52 23.42 6.75
CA GLN A 107 -5.13 23.75 6.40
C GLN A 107 -4.27 22.50 6.25
N GLU A 108 -4.43 21.53 7.16
CA GLU A 108 -3.70 20.27 7.09
C GLU A 108 -4.08 19.43 5.86
N TYR A 109 -5.37 19.27 5.55
CA TYR A 109 -5.85 18.38 4.51
C TYR A 109 -5.84 18.99 3.11
N GLN A 110 -5.78 20.33 2.99
CA GLN A 110 -5.66 21.01 1.70
C GLN A 110 -4.45 20.52 0.90
N LYS A 111 -3.35 20.12 1.57
CA LYS A 111 -2.17 19.55 0.92
C LYS A 111 -2.52 18.31 0.08
N TYR A 112 -3.39 17.42 0.58
CA TYR A 112 -3.77 16.20 -0.11
C TYR A 112 -4.66 16.48 -1.31
N VAL A 113 -5.54 17.49 -1.21
CA VAL A 113 -6.38 17.92 -2.34
C VAL A 113 -5.51 18.48 -3.47
N ILE A 114 -4.55 19.36 -3.15
CA ILE A 114 -3.63 19.94 -4.14
C ILE A 114 -2.82 18.83 -4.82
N LEU A 115 -2.22 17.93 -4.04
CA LEU A 115 -1.42 16.84 -4.58
C LEU A 115 -2.27 15.87 -5.42
N SER A 116 -3.49 15.57 -5.00
CA SER A 116 -4.44 14.72 -5.74
C SER A 116 -4.74 15.30 -7.12
N ASN A 117 -5.07 16.59 -7.20
CA ASN A 117 -5.33 17.28 -8.47
C ASN A 117 -4.10 17.28 -9.39
N ILE A 118 -2.90 17.54 -8.84
CA ILE A 118 -1.66 17.51 -9.62
C ILE A 118 -1.44 16.13 -10.25
N ILE A 119 -1.64 15.05 -9.49
CA ILE A 119 -1.42 13.69 -10.00
C ILE A 119 -2.51 13.29 -10.99
N ILE A 120 -3.77 13.70 -10.80
CA ILE A 120 -4.85 13.47 -11.77
C ILE A 120 -4.48 14.09 -13.13
N GLU A 121 -4.03 15.36 -13.15
CA GLU A 121 -3.63 16.01 -14.40
C GLU A 121 -2.41 15.34 -15.04
N LYS A 122 -1.45 14.91 -14.22
CA LYS A 122 -0.30 14.14 -14.71
C LYS A 122 -0.72 12.80 -15.32
N ALA A 123 -1.63 12.07 -14.68
CA ALA A 123 -2.16 10.81 -15.20
C ALA A 123 -2.87 11.01 -16.55
N LYS A 124 -3.65 12.09 -16.72
CA LYS A 124 -4.27 12.43 -18.00
C LYS A 124 -3.22 12.63 -19.09
N LYS A 125 -2.16 13.39 -18.80
CA LYS A 125 -1.04 13.60 -19.74
C LYS A 125 -0.34 12.28 -20.10
N ASP A 126 -0.05 11.44 -19.10
CA ASP A 126 0.57 10.13 -19.33
C ASP A 126 -0.29 9.25 -20.27
N ILE A 127 -1.62 9.30 -20.12
CA ILE A 127 -2.58 8.58 -20.98
C ILE A 127 -2.60 9.14 -22.41
N GLU A 128 -2.58 10.47 -22.56
CA GLU A 128 -2.54 11.13 -23.87
C GLU A 128 -1.25 10.79 -24.61
N GLU A 129 -0.11 10.88 -23.94
CA GLU A 129 1.19 10.52 -24.52
C GLU A 129 1.27 9.03 -24.90
N ALA A 130 0.62 8.14 -24.14
CA ALA A 130 0.55 6.71 -24.49
C ALA A 130 -0.31 6.44 -25.74
N LYS A 131 -1.21 7.37 -26.10
CA LYS A 131 -2.06 7.27 -27.30
C LYS A 131 -1.41 7.91 -28.55
N ASP A 132 -0.26 8.57 -28.40
CA ASP A 132 0.42 9.21 -29.53
C ASP A 132 0.82 8.17 -30.60
N PRO A 133 0.29 8.29 -31.84
CA PRO A 133 0.60 7.35 -32.93
C PRO A 133 2.09 7.21 -33.23
N TYR A 134 2.88 8.27 -33.02
CA TYR A 134 4.32 8.24 -33.27
C TYR A 134 5.05 7.42 -32.21
N ARG A 135 4.67 7.56 -30.94
CA ARG A 135 5.21 6.75 -29.84
C ARG A 135 4.88 5.27 -30.03
N ILE A 136 3.64 4.95 -30.40
CA ILE A 136 3.22 3.56 -30.68
C ILE A 136 4.06 2.96 -31.80
N LYS A 137 4.29 3.72 -32.89
CA LYS A 137 5.11 3.26 -34.02
C LYS A 137 6.56 3.00 -33.61
N GLU A 138 7.15 3.90 -32.82
CA GLU A 138 8.53 3.75 -32.32
C GLU A 138 8.67 2.52 -31.41
N GLU A 139 7.75 2.34 -30.45
CA GLU A 139 7.72 1.16 -29.58
C GLU A 139 7.54 -0.15 -30.38
N MET A 140 6.72 -0.13 -31.44
CA MET A 140 6.56 -1.27 -32.34
C MET A 140 7.83 -1.58 -33.14
N GLU A 141 8.56 -0.57 -33.60
CA GLU A 141 9.82 -0.73 -34.33
C GLU A 141 10.95 -1.22 -33.42
N GLU A 142 11.04 -0.72 -32.18
CA GLU A 142 12.00 -1.19 -31.18
C GLU A 142 11.75 -2.66 -30.81
N ASN A 143 10.49 -3.03 -30.54
CA ASN A 143 10.10 -4.41 -30.28
C ASN A 143 10.37 -5.35 -31.47
N ARG A 144 10.34 -4.86 -32.72
CA ARG A 144 10.74 -5.65 -33.90
C ARG A 144 12.24 -5.92 -33.91
N LYS A 145 13.08 -4.98 -33.48
CA LYS A 145 14.55 -5.13 -33.43
C LYS A 145 15.00 -6.13 -32.36
N LEU A 146 14.23 -6.27 -31.27
CA LEU A 146 14.52 -7.19 -30.16
C LEU A 146 14.14 -8.65 -30.46
N ARG A 147 13.36 -8.93 -31.51
CA ARG A 147 13.05 -10.31 -31.88
C ARG A 147 14.31 -10.96 -32.47
N PRO A 148 14.72 -12.15 -31.98
CA PRO A 148 15.87 -12.84 -32.53
C PRO A 148 15.62 -13.12 -34.02
N LYS A 149 16.59 -12.76 -34.87
CA LYS A 149 16.57 -13.13 -36.29
C LYS A 149 16.61 -14.66 -36.37
N LYS A 150 15.63 -15.24 -37.07
CA LYS A 150 15.60 -16.67 -37.40
C LYS A 150 16.76 -17.05 -38.29
#